data_AF-A0A1H9KPZ8-F1
#
_entry.id   AF-A0A1H9KPZ8-F1
#
_cell.length_a   1.000
_cell.length_b   1.000
_cell.length_c   1.000
_cell.angle_alpha   90.00
_cell.angle_beta   90.00
_cell.angle_gamma   90.00
#
_symmetry.space_group_name_H-M   'P 1'
#
loop_
_entity.id
_entity.type
_entity.pdbx_description
1 polymer ?
#
loop_
_entity_poly.entity_id
_entity_poly.type
_entity_poly.pdbx_seq_one_letter_code
_entity_poly.pdbx_strand_id
1 'polypeptide(L)'
;MKTFMSKHLFTIFEIMIVSVVAMGIIALFWPSATDYVEHSRDEATIEQIIHAENEAKSVFESESSASNDCIYVSYPDKVGDDGHTKAMIVVKDIVAKGTKQNDFSGLAEEIPHKLLFHGTMEQLDNAKGKSYVIEFKYNQSNQLYIIQAFEQDRYNVSIFE
;
A
#
# COMPACT_ATOMS: atom_id res chain seq x y z
N MET A 1 -28.01 -19.52 63.09
CA MET A 1 -26.79 -19.25 62.32
C MET A 1 -27.21 -18.94 60.89
N LYS A 2 -27.31 -17.65 60.52
CA LYS A 2 -27.80 -17.22 59.20
C LYS A 2 -26.65 -17.38 58.19
N THR A 3 -26.85 -18.23 57.19
CA THR A 3 -25.94 -18.42 56.05
C THR A 3 -25.99 -17.19 55.14
N PHE A 4 -25.25 -16.15 55.53
CA PHE A 4 -25.09 -14.91 54.75
C PHE A 4 -23.95 -15.01 53.72
N MET A 5 -23.74 -16.18 53.12
CA MET A 5 -22.56 -16.46 52.29
C MET A 5 -22.88 -17.02 50.89
N SER A 6 -24.11 -16.88 50.40
CA SER A 6 -24.52 -17.53 49.15
C SER A 6 -24.65 -16.60 47.93
N LYS A 7 -25.04 -15.33 48.10
CA LYS A 7 -25.31 -14.45 46.94
C LYS A 7 -24.08 -13.74 46.35
N HIS A 8 -23.16 -13.25 47.19
CA HIS A 8 -21.97 -12.53 46.70
C HIS A 8 -20.92 -13.42 46.03
N LEU A 9 -20.74 -14.65 46.50
CA LEU A 9 -19.86 -15.64 45.88
C LEU A 9 -20.38 -16.12 44.52
N PHE A 10 -21.71 -16.23 44.37
CA PHE A 10 -22.34 -16.56 43.09
C PHE A 10 -22.07 -15.48 42.03
N THR A 11 -22.16 -14.20 42.40
CA THR A 11 -21.90 -13.08 41.47
C THR A 11 -20.44 -12.99 41.03
N ILE A 12 -19.48 -13.22 41.93
CA ILE A 12 -18.04 -13.15 41.59
C ILE A 12 -17.63 -14.33 40.71
N PHE A 13 -18.10 -15.54 41.03
CA PHE A 13 -17.78 -16.74 40.25
C PHE A 13 -18.42 -16.71 38.85
N GLU A 14 -19.64 -16.19 38.74
CA GLU A 14 -20.32 -16.00 37.46
C GLU A 14 -19.60 -14.96 36.58
N ILE A 15 -19.15 -13.83 37.15
CA ILE A 15 -18.32 -12.86 36.43
C ILE A 15 -17.00 -13.48 35.96
N MET A 16 -16.35 -14.29 36.79
CA MET A 16 -15.12 -14.99 36.39
C MET A 16 -15.38 -15.92 35.21
N ILE A 17 -16.43 -16.75 35.25
CA ILE A 17 -16.75 -17.66 34.15
C ILE A 17 -17.08 -16.89 32.88
N VAL A 18 -17.92 -15.86 32.96
CA VAL A 18 -18.27 -15.03 31.79
C VAL A 18 -17.03 -14.35 31.20
N SER A 19 -16.13 -13.85 32.04
CA SER A 19 -14.88 -13.23 31.58
C SER A 19 -13.94 -14.23 30.88
N VAL A 20 -13.83 -15.45 31.39
CA VAL A 20 -13.01 -16.51 30.77
C VAL A 20 -13.60 -16.95 29.43
N VAL A 21 -14.92 -17.11 29.35
CA VAL A 21 -15.61 -17.43 28.09
C VAL A 21 -15.46 -16.29 27.09
N ALA A 22 -15.62 -15.03 27.51
CA ALA A 22 -15.44 -13.86 26.66
C ALA A 22 -14.00 -13.74 26.14
N MET A 23 -12.98 -13.96 27.01
CA MET A 23 -11.58 -13.99 26.59
C MET A 23 -11.30 -15.14 25.61
N GLY A 24 -11.90 -16.32 25.82
CA GLY A 24 -11.79 -17.44 24.89
C GLY A 24 -12.40 -17.12 23.51
N ILE A 25 -13.56 -16.49 23.48
CA ILE A 25 -14.20 -16.04 22.24
C ILE A 25 -13.32 -15.01 21.54
N ILE A 26 -12.89 -13.96 22.25
CA ILE A 26 -12.01 -12.92 21.66
C ILE A 26 -10.73 -13.55 21.11
N ALA A 27 -10.09 -14.46 21.85
CA ALA A 27 -8.86 -15.12 21.40
C ALA A 27 -9.04 -15.95 20.11
N LEU A 28 -10.22 -16.54 19.90
CA LEU A 28 -10.53 -17.33 18.70
C LEU A 28 -10.83 -16.44 17.48
N PHE A 29 -11.55 -15.33 17.67
CA PHE A 29 -12.01 -14.48 16.56
C PHE A 29 -11.08 -13.32 16.21
N TRP A 30 -10.24 -12.87 17.15
CA TRP A 30 -9.34 -11.74 16.96
C TRP A 30 -8.34 -11.93 15.80
N PRO A 31 -7.64 -13.08 15.66
CA PRO A 31 -6.68 -13.28 14.58
C PRO A 31 -7.33 -13.18 13.19
N SER A 32 -8.49 -13.83 13.00
CA SER A 32 -9.20 -13.79 11.72
C SER A 32 -9.69 -12.39 11.38
N ALA A 33 -10.23 -11.64 12.34
CA ALA A 33 -10.66 -10.26 12.11
C ALA A 33 -9.48 -9.35 11.72
N THR A 34 -8.31 -9.55 12.32
CA THR A 34 -7.10 -8.79 11.93
C THR A 34 -6.62 -9.15 10.53
N ASP A 35 -6.70 -10.41 10.12
CA ASP A 35 -6.30 -10.84 8.78
C ASP A 35 -7.24 -10.30 7.69
N TYR A 36 -8.56 -10.26 7.92
CA TYR A 36 -9.53 -9.65 6.99
C TYR A 36 -9.32 -8.14 6.82
N VAL A 37 -9.12 -7.43 7.94
CA VAL A 37 -8.84 -5.98 7.90
C VAL A 37 -7.54 -5.70 7.15
N GLU A 38 -6.57 -6.60 7.28
CA GLU A 38 -5.30 -6.47 6.59
C GLU A 38 -5.41 -6.69 5.09
N HIS A 39 -6.04 -7.80 4.69
CA HIS A 39 -6.29 -8.10 3.28
C HIS A 39 -7.01 -6.96 2.56
N SER A 40 -8.03 -6.37 3.20
CA SER A 40 -8.76 -5.22 2.64
C SER A 40 -7.89 -3.95 2.49
N ARG A 41 -6.88 -3.76 3.33
CA ARG A 41 -5.94 -2.63 3.20
C ARG A 41 -4.94 -2.84 2.08
N ASP A 42 -4.48 -4.07 1.93
CA ASP A 42 -3.56 -4.46 0.88
C ASP A 42 -4.24 -4.32 -0.49
N GLU A 43 -5.47 -4.82 -0.62
CA GLU A 43 -6.34 -4.63 -1.80
C GLU A 43 -6.49 -3.14 -2.15
N ALA A 44 -6.80 -2.29 -1.17
CA ALA A 44 -6.95 -0.85 -1.39
C ALA A 44 -5.63 -0.15 -1.77
N THR A 45 -4.46 -0.71 -1.47
CA THR A 45 -3.16 -0.20 -1.92
C THR A 45 -2.89 -0.66 -3.35
N ILE A 46 -3.22 -1.91 -3.66
CA ILE A 46 -3.06 -2.51 -4.99
C ILE A 46 -3.95 -1.81 -6.02
N GLU A 47 -5.21 -1.53 -5.68
CA GLU A 47 -6.11 -0.75 -6.54
C GLU A 47 -5.51 0.62 -6.89
N GLN A 48 -4.85 1.28 -5.93
CA GLN A 48 -4.19 2.56 -6.18
C GLN A 48 -2.98 2.43 -7.10
N ILE A 49 -2.19 1.35 -6.96
CA ILE A 49 -1.06 1.06 -7.86
C ILE A 49 -1.57 0.80 -9.28
N ILE A 50 -2.61 -0.03 -9.43
CA ILE A 50 -3.23 -0.33 -10.73
C ILE A 50 -3.82 0.93 -11.35
N HIS A 51 -4.48 1.77 -10.56
CA HIS A 51 -4.98 3.06 -11.02
C HIS A 51 -3.84 3.96 -11.50
N ALA A 52 -2.75 4.08 -10.73
CA ALA A 52 -1.57 4.86 -11.09
C ALA A 52 -0.92 4.37 -12.39
N GLU A 53 -0.83 3.06 -12.60
CA GLU A 53 -0.34 2.49 -13.86
C GLU A 53 -1.23 2.85 -15.05
N ASN A 54 -2.55 2.75 -14.89
CA ASN A 54 -3.50 3.11 -15.96
C ASN A 54 -3.44 4.61 -16.28
N GLU A 55 -3.33 5.45 -15.26
CA GLU A 55 -3.15 6.89 -15.43
C GLU A 55 -1.82 7.20 -16.12
N ALA A 56 -0.73 6.58 -15.70
CA ALA A 56 0.59 6.75 -16.32
C ALA A 56 0.61 6.34 -17.78
N LYS A 57 -0.06 5.22 -18.12
CA LYS A 57 -0.24 4.78 -19.50
C LYS A 57 -1.04 5.79 -20.32
N SER A 58 -2.16 6.29 -19.79
CA SER A 58 -2.99 7.28 -20.47
C SER A 58 -2.24 8.60 -20.71
N VAL A 59 -1.46 9.05 -19.72
CA VAL A 59 -0.60 10.25 -19.83
C VAL A 59 0.53 10.04 -20.82
N PHE A 60 1.14 8.86 -20.86
CA PHE A 60 2.15 8.52 -21.87
C PHE A 60 1.57 8.54 -23.28
N GLU A 61 0.40 7.95 -23.49
CA GLU A 61 -0.27 7.90 -24.81
C GLU A 61 -0.76 9.27 -25.30
N SER A 62 -1.14 10.16 -24.37
CA SER A 62 -1.59 11.51 -24.69
C SER A 62 -0.47 12.56 -24.70
N GLU A 63 0.74 12.19 -24.24
CA GLU A 63 1.91 13.06 -24.06
C GLU A 63 1.60 14.33 -23.24
N SER A 64 0.61 14.26 -22.35
CA SER A 64 0.14 15.40 -21.56
C SER A 64 -0.30 14.94 -20.18
N SER A 65 0.10 15.69 -19.14
CA SER A 65 -0.45 15.52 -17.80
C SER A 65 -1.97 15.70 -17.83
N ALA A 66 -2.70 14.65 -17.46
CA ALA A 66 -4.17 14.65 -17.46
C ALA A 66 -4.74 15.24 -16.15
N SER A 67 -3.95 15.27 -15.08
CA SER A 67 -4.36 15.68 -13.73
C SER A 67 -3.25 16.48 -13.02
N ASN A 68 -3.59 17.20 -11.94
CA ASN A 68 -2.59 17.86 -11.07
C ASN A 68 -1.72 16.85 -10.29
N ASP A 69 -2.17 15.60 -10.23
CA ASP A 69 -1.58 14.53 -9.45
C ASP A 69 -0.59 13.71 -10.29
N CYS A 70 -0.47 14.04 -11.58
CA CYS A 70 0.40 13.35 -12.53
C CYS A 70 1.32 14.32 -13.29
N ILE A 71 2.64 14.09 -13.24
CA ILE A 71 3.65 14.87 -13.98
C ILE A 71 4.18 14.03 -15.13
N TYR A 72 4.08 14.56 -16.35
CA TYR A 72 4.72 14.01 -17.54
C TYR A 72 6.04 14.74 -17.81
N VAL A 73 7.14 13.98 -17.92
CA VAL A 73 8.46 14.49 -18.31
C VAL A 73 8.93 13.70 -19.53
N SER A 74 9.11 14.37 -20.67
CA SER A 74 9.66 13.76 -21.88
C SER A 74 11.07 14.28 -22.17
N TYR A 75 11.87 13.40 -22.77
CA TYR A 75 13.21 13.68 -23.25
C TYR A 75 13.23 13.45 -24.78
N PRO A 76 12.75 14.42 -25.58
CA PRO A 76 12.60 14.24 -27.03
C PRO A 76 13.95 14.18 -27.76
N ASP A 77 14.94 14.96 -27.31
CA ASP A 77 16.24 15.12 -27.98
C ASP A 77 17.42 14.52 -27.18
N LYS A 78 17.12 13.90 -26.04
CA LYS A 78 18.13 13.28 -25.17
C LYS A 78 17.57 12.03 -24.51
N VAL A 79 18.45 11.23 -23.95
CA VAL A 79 18.06 10.22 -22.96
C VAL A 79 18.05 10.90 -21.58
N GLY A 80 17.17 10.45 -20.68
CA GLY A 80 17.19 10.86 -19.29
C GLY A 80 18.54 10.54 -18.63
N ASP A 81 18.72 10.97 -17.37
CA ASP A 81 20.01 10.87 -16.68
C ASP A 81 20.57 9.43 -16.54
N ASP A 82 19.70 8.43 -16.71
CA ASP A 82 20.04 7.01 -16.75
C ASP A 82 20.52 6.49 -18.12
N GLY A 83 20.54 7.32 -19.16
CA GLY A 83 20.97 6.95 -20.50
C GLY A 83 19.97 6.13 -21.31
N HIS A 84 18.77 5.86 -20.77
CA HIS A 84 17.79 4.94 -21.38
C HIS A 84 16.35 5.49 -21.42
N THR A 85 15.99 6.38 -20.51
CA THR A 85 14.65 6.94 -20.39
C THR A 85 14.33 7.91 -21.53
N LYS A 86 13.21 7.67 -22.21
CA LYS A 86 12.60 8.58 -23.18
C LYS A 86 11.51 9.42 -22.55
N ALA A 87 10.71 8.82 -21.67
CA ALA A 87 9.66 9.51 -20.93
C ALA A 87 9.56 8.96 -19.52
N MET A 88 9.23 9.83 -18.59
CA MET A 88 9.00 9.54 -17.18
C MET A 88 7.65 10.14 -16.80
N ILE A 89 6.80 9.31 -16.18
CA ILE A 89 5.52 9.74 -15.65
C ILE A 89 5.51 9.51 -14.16
N VAL A 90 5.05 10.52 -13.42
CA VAL A 90 5.12 10.56 -11.97
C VAL A 90 3.71 10.72 -11.44
N VAL A 91 3.19 9.71 -10.74
CA VAL A 91 1.86 9.75 -10.11
C VAL A 91 2.03 9.92 -8.60
N LYS A 92 1.34 10.90 -8.01
CA LYS A 92 1.49 11.30 -6.61
C LYS A 92 0.38 10.72 -5.71
N ASP A 93 0.55 10.91 -4.40
CA ASP A 93 -0.46 10.65 -3.37
C ASP A 93 -0.95 9.19 -3.25
N ILE A 94 -0.06 8.23 -3.55
CA ILE A 94 -0.33 6.81 -3.34
C ILE A 94 -0.11 6.45 -1.87
N VAL A 95 -1.15 6.03 -1.17
CA VAL A 95 -1.10 5.80 0.28
C VAL A 95 -0.96 4.31 0.57
N ALA A 96 0.19 3.92 1.14
CA ALA A 96 0.40 2.57 1.63
C ALA A 96 -0.48 2.31 2.87
N LYS A 97 -1.28 1.24 2.83
CA LYS A 97 -2.20 0.89 3.94
C LYS A 97 -1.83 -0.41 4.66
N GLY A 98 -0.99 -1.25 4.05
CA GLY A 98 -0.52 -2.52 4.61
C GLY A 98 0.33 -2.38 5.86
N THR A 99 0.30 -3.41 6.71
CA THR A 99 1.03 -3.53 7.99
C THR A 99 1.80 -4.84 8.15
N LYS A 100 1.57 -5.84 7.31
CA LYS A 100 2.29 -7.12 7.29
C LYS A 100 3.50 -7.06 6.37
N GLN A 101 4.51 -7.85 6.72
CA GLN A 101 5.79 -7.88 6.01
C GLN A 101 5.71 -8.68 4.71
N ASN A 102 5.90 -7.99 3.59
CA ASN A 102 6.39 -8.50 2.30
C ASN A 102 5.52 -9.55 1.58
N ASP A 103 4.19 -9.40 1.56
CA ASP A 103 3.34 -10.21 0.67
C ASP A 103 2.00 -9.57 0.26
N PHE A 104 1.65 -8.34 0.67
CA PHE A 104 0.29 -7.79 0.46
C PHE A 104 -0.81 -8.83 0.75
N SER A 105 -0.65 -9.63 1.81
CA SER A 105 -1.54 -10.74 2.16
C SER A 105 -1.79 -11.76 1.02
N GLY A 106 -0.79 -12.00 0.16
CA GLY A 106 -0.85 -12.91 -0.98
C GLY A 106 -1.38 -12.28 -2.28
N LEU A 107 -1.70 -10.99 -2.28
CA LEU A 107 -2.25 -10.27 -3.43
C LEU A 107 -1.17 -9.66 -4.35
N ALA A 108 0.11 -9.75 -3.96
CA ALA A 108 1.21 -9.16 -4.73
C ALA A 108 1.31 -9.70 -6.19
N GLU A 109 0.79 -10.90 -6.45
CA GLU A 109 0.73 -11.52 -7.77
C GLU A 109 -0.25 -10.82 -8.74
N GLU A 110 -1.22 -10.05 -8.21
CA GLU A 110 -2.24 -9.37 -9.02
C GLU A 110 -1.76 -8.05 -9.62
N ILE A 111 -0.58 -7.58 -9.19
CA ILE A 111 -0.03 -6.30 -9.60
C ILE A 111 0.62 -6.45 -10.97
N PRO A 112 0.15 -5.73 -12.01
CA PRO A 112 0.76 -5.77 -13.32
C PRO A 112 2.21 -5.30 -13.24
N HIS A 113 3.07 -5.84 -14.11
CA HIS A 113 4.48 -5.45 -14.17
C HIS A 113 5.23 -5.48 -12.82
N LYS A 114 4.79 -6.28 -11.83
CA LYS A 114 5.42 -6.37 -10.48
C LYS A 114 6.94 -6.57 -10.51
N LEU A 115 7.46 -7.26 -11.54
CA LEU A 115 8.88 -7.54 -11.72
C LEU A 115 9.70 -6.29 -12.11
N LEU A 116 9.05 -5.24 -12.60
CA LEU A 116 9.67 -3.96 -12.93
C LEU A 116 9.79 -3.03 -11.70
N PHE A 117 9.17 -3.40 -10.58
CA PHE A 117 9.35 -2.69 -9.31
C PHE A 117 10.71 -3.07 -8.69
N HIS A 118 11.67 -2.15 -8.70
CA HIS A 118 13.00 -2.40 -8.13
C HIS A 118 12.99 -2.23 -6.61
N GLY A 119 12.62 -3.29 -5.87
CA GLY A 119 12.63 -3.32 -4.39
C GLY A 119 11.62 -2.37 -3.72
N THR A 120 10.80 -1.71 -4.53
CA THR A 120 9.83 -0.69 -4.11
C THR A 120 8.60 -1.32 -3.45
N MET A 121 8.23 -2.53 -3.88
CA MET A 121 7.05 -3.23 -3.38
C MET A 121 7.16 -3.55 -1.89
N GLU A 122 8.35 -3.94 -1.43
CA GLU A 122 8.64 -4.15 0.00
C GLU A 122 8.48 -2.86 0.82
N GLN A 123 8.76 -1.70 0.22
CA GLN A 123 8.59 -0.41 0.89
C GLN A 123 7.11 -0.03 1.00
N LEU A 124 6.32 -0.25 -0.04
CA LEU A 124 4.89 0.06 -0.05
C LEU A 124 4.10 -0.83 0.91
N ASP A 125 4.47 -2.11 1.04
CA ASP A 125 3.77 -3.08 1.89
C ASP A 125 3.95 -2.78 3.40
N ASN A 126 5.13 -2.28 3.79
CA ASN A 126 5.49 -2.05 5.19
C ASN A 126 5.28 -0.60 5.69
N ALA A 127 4.66 0.26 4.89
CA ALA A 127 4.69 1.71 5.12
C ALA A 127 3.34 2.35 5.40
N LYS A 128 2.53 1.71 6.27
CA LYS A 128 1.21 2.23 6.65
C LYS A 128 1.17 3.73 6.91
N GLY A 129 0.26 4.39 6.21
CA GLY A 129 -0.07 5.80 6.39
C GLY A 129 0.94 6.77 5.77
N LYS A 130 1.95 6.27 5.05
CA LYS A 130 2.85 7.11 4.27
C LYS A 130 2.33 7.28 2.85
N SER A 131 2.54 8.48 2.32
CA SER A 131 2.26 8.81 0.93
C SER A 131 3.51 8.60 0.08
N TYR A 132 3.31 8.04 -1.10
CA TYR A 132 4.32 7.72 -2.07
C TYR A 132 4.02 8.37 -3.41
N VAL A 133 5.10 8.64 -4.13
CA VAL A 133 5.09 9.03 -5.53
C VAL A 133 5.62 7.85 -6.33
N ILE A 134 4.93 7.44 -7.38
CA ILE A 134 5.35 6.35 -8.26
C ILE A 134 5.81 6.92 -9.60
N GLU A 135 7.06 6.64 -9.96
CA GLU A 135 7.66 6.91 -11.25
C GLU A 135 7.53 5.69 -12.18
N PHE A 136 7.05 5.96 -13.39
CA PHE A 136 6.97 5.02 -14.51
C PHE A 136 7.91 5.52 -15.61
N LYS A 137 8.98 4.77 -15.92
CA LYS A 137 9.91 5.17 -16.99
C LYS A 137 9.79 4.27 -18.21
N TYR A 138 9.71 4.92 -19.35
CA TYR A 138 9.58 4.32 -20.67
C TYR A 138 10.88 4.51 -21.44
N ASN A 139 11.37 3.45 -22.07
CA ASN A 139 12.59 3.48 -22.86
C ASN A 139 12.34 4.07 -24.27
N GLN A 140 13.41 4.16 -25.06
CA GLN A 140 13.36 4.66 -26.44
C GLN A 140 12.45 3.83 -27.38
N SER A 141 12.21 2.55 -27.03
CA SER A 141 11.27 1.66 -27.72
C SER A 141 9.83 1.80 -27.23
N ASN A 142 9.51 2.82 -26.42
CA ASN A 142 8.22 3.06 -25.77
C ASN A 142 7.78 1.92 -24.82
N GLN A 143 8.72 1.14 -24.30
CA GLN A 143 8.42 0.07 -23.35
C GLN A 143 8.63 0.56 -21.93
N LEU A 144 7.64 0.32 -21.07
CA LEU A 144 7.79 0.44 -19.62
C LEU A 144 8.86 -0.56 -19.18
N TYR A 145 9.88 -0.08 -18.49
CA TYR A 145 11.01 -0.93 -18.09
C TYR A 145 11.37 -0.82 -16.61
N ILE A 146 10.84 0.18 -15.91
CA ILE A 146 11.09 0.38 -14.49
C ILE A 146 9.91 1.13 -13.86
N ILE A 147 9.54 0.67 -12.67
CA ILE A 147 8.59 1.31 -11.78
C ILE A 147 9.30 1.54 -10.44
N GLN A 148 9.29 2.76 -9.94
CA GLN A 148 9.96 3.12 -8.68
C GLN A 148 9.04 3.96 -7.84
N ALA A 149 8.98 3.71 -6.53
CA ALA A 149 8.24 4.57 -5.62
C ALA A 149 9.18 5.23 -4.64
N PHE A 150 8.88 6.48 -4.33
CA PHE A 150 9.61 7.33 -3.42
C PHE A 150 8.64 7.86 -2.38
N GLU A 151 9.07 7.94 -1.12
CA GLU A 151 8.29 8.66 -0.10
C GLU A 151 8.07 10.10 -0.58
N GLN A 152 6.81 10.55 -0.60
CA GLN A 152 6.42 11.84 -1.17
C GLN A 152 7.14 13.03 -0.52
N ASP A 153 7.36 12.96 0.79
CA ASP A 153 8.08 13.98 1.55
C ASP A 153 9.54 14.13 1.11
N ARG A 154 10.17 13.04 0.63
CA ARG A 154 11.54 13.07 0.10
C ARG A 154 11.57 13.50 -1.36
N TYR A 155 10.55 13.10 -2.11
CA TYR A 155 10.47 13.36 -3.54
C TYR A 155 10.28 14.85 -3.85
N ASN A 156 9.49 15.57 -3.05
CA ASN A 156 9.30 17.03 -3.21
C ASN A 156 10.59 17.86 -3.01
N VAL A 157 11.68 17.28 -2.50
CA VAL A 157 12.96 17.99 -2.36
C VAL A 157 13.83 17.83 -3.61
N SER A 158 13.72 16.71 -4.32
CA SER A 158 14.64 16.32 -5.41
C SER A 158 14.26 16.77 -6.82
N ILE A 159 13.04 17.29 -7.05
CA ILE A 159 12.62 17.78 -8.39
C ILE A 159 12.77 19.31 -8.54
N PHE A 160 13.01 20.02 -7.43
CA PHE A 160 13.13 21.48 -7.41
C PHE A 160 14.58 21.97 -7.26
N GLU A 161 15.55 21.06 -7.23
CA GLU A 161 16.99 21.32 -7.36
C GLU A 161 17.48 20.87 -8.73
#